data_AF-B9S0X5-F1
#
_entry.id   AF-B9S0X5-F1
#
_cell.length_a   1.000
_cell.length_b   1.000
_cell.length_c   1.000
_cell.angle_alpha   90.00
_cell.angle_beta   90.00
_cell.angle_gamma   90.00
#
_symmetry.space_group_name_H-M   'P 1'
#
loop_
_entity.id
_entity.type
_entity.pdbx_description
1 polymer ?
#
loop_
_entity_poly.entity_id
_entity_poly.type
_entity_poly.pdbx_seq_one_letter_code
_entity_poly.pdbx_strand_id
1 'polypeptide(L)'
;MAAVKRKVLLTILYYEKAVLNYEEDIAVYTIKAADDPRTVNRVVIYRPHNNIISQLELISPCVYTIFQFYAALPHPANIPVAILHSLFIKGDTMSYELDKDDLEASVLYPDFKYTTVDQLLDILLINPPSPASAAFG
;
A
#
# COMPACT_ATOMS: atom_id res chain seq x y z
N MET A 1 39.38 -21.46 -13.32
CA MET A 1 37.91 -21.45 -13.51
C MET A 1 37.27 -20.87 -12.26
N ALA A 2 36.70 -19.67 -12.33
CA ALA A 2 36.02 -19.05 -11.19
C ALA A 2 34.60 -19.64 -11.05
N ALA A 3 34.26 -20.11 -9.85
CA ALA A 3 32.93 -20.58 -9.53
C ALA A 3 31.93 -19.41 -9.61
N VAL A 4 31.04 -19.46 -10.59
CA VAL A 4 29.88 -18.59 -10.67
C VAL A 4 28.98 -18.92 -9.48
N LYS A 5 29.04 -18.12 -8.42
CA LYS A 5 28.04 -18.14 -7.35
C LYS A 5 26.70 -17.76 -7.98
N ARG A 6 25.90 -18.77 -8.32
CA ARG A 6 24.49 -18.57 -8.70
C ARG A 6 23.79 -17.99 -7.46
N LYS A 7 23.53 -16.68 -7.46
CA LYS A 7 22.55 -16.08 -6.55
C LYS A 7 21.22 -16.75 -6.86
N VAL A 8 20.74 -17.58 -5.95
CA VAL A 8 19.38 -18.13 -6.02
C VAL A 8 18.44 -16.93 -5.89
N LEU A 9 17.65 -16.71 -6.93
CA LEU A 9 16.64 -15.67 -6.99
C LEU A 9 15.35 -16.28 -6.46
N LEU A 10 15.07 -16.09 -5.18
CA LEU A 10 13.83 -16.57 -4.57
C LEU A 10 12.76 -15.51 -4.80
N THR A 11 11.86 -15.75 -5.76
CA THR A 11 10.65 -14.94 -5.94
C THR A 11 9.69 -15.28 -4.81
N ILE A 12 9.61 -14.43 -3.78
CA ILE A 12 8.56 -14.53 -2.77
C ILE A 12 7.44 -13.59 -3.22
N LEU A 13 6.32 -14.17 -3.67
CA LEU A 13 5.07 -13.44 -3.78
C LEU A 13 4.45 -13.43 -2.37
N TYR A 14 4.04 -12.26 -1.90
CA TYR A 14 3.52 -12.14 -0.54
C TYR A 14 2.00 -12.28 -0.50
N TYR A 15 1.51 -13.03 0.50
CA TYR A 15 0.09 -13.35 0.67
C TYR A 15 -0.67 -12.29 1.47
N GLU A 16 0.05 -11.46 2.25
CA GLU A 16 -0.59 -10.47 3.10
C GLU A 16 -1.30 -9.39 2.30
N LYS A 17 -2.40 -8.91 2.88
CA LYS A 17 -3.23 -7.86 2.29
C LYS A 17 -2.73 -6.48 2.72
N ALA A 18 -2.72 -5.55 1.78
CA ALA A 18 -2.48 -4.13 2.02
C ALA A 18 -3.68 -3.31 1.56
N VAL A 19 -3.73 -2.05 1.97
CA VAL A 19 -4.73 -1.08 1.51
C VAL A 19 -4.07 -0.12 0.53
N LEU A 20 -4.62 0.00 -0.67
CA LEU A 20 -4.12 0.92 -1.70
C LEU A 20 -5.20 1.96 -2.04
N ASN A 21 -5.00 3.21 -1.61
CA ASN A 21 -5.92 4.31 -1.87
C ASN A 21 -5.31 5.27 -2.90
N TYR A 22 -6.13 5.76 -3.83
CA TYR A 22 -5.69 6.75 -4.80
C TYR A 22 -5.39 8.09 -4.12
N GLU A 23 -4.30 8.74 -4.54
CA GLU A 23 -3.78 9.93 -3.88
C GLU A 23 -4.78 11.10 -3.85
N GLU A 24 -5.60 11.26 -4.89
CA GLU A 24 -6.65 12.28 -4.93
C GLU A 24 -7.74 12.03 -3.88
N ASP A 25 -8.13 10.78 -3.65
CA ASP A 25 -9.13 10.42 -2.64
C ASP A 25 -8.59 10.65 -1.22
N ILE A 26 -7.30 10.34 -1.00
CA ILE A 26 -6.60 10.65 0.26
C ILE A 26 -6.70 12.15 0.54
N ALA A 27 -6.45 13.00 -0.46
CA ALA A 27 -6.52 14.46 -0.30
C ALA A 27 -7.94 14.92 0.06
N VAL A 28 -8.97 14.40 -0.63
CA VAL A 28 -10.37 14.76 -0.35
C VAL A 28 -10.79 14.31 1.05
N TYR A 29 -10.50 13.05 1.43
CA TYR A 29 -10.80 12.55 2.77
C TYR A 29 -10.09 13.34 3.86
N THR A 30 -8.85 13.76 3.62
CA THR A 30 -8.07 14.56 4.57
C THR A 30 -8.73 15.91 4.82
N ILE A 31 -9.16 16.61 3.77
CA ILE A 31 -9.85 17.90 3.90
C ILE A 31 -11.18 17.71 4.64
N LYS A 32 -11.98 16.70 4.25
CA LYS A 32 -13.24 16.40 4.93
C LYS A 32 -13.04 16.12 6.42
N ALA A 33 -12.03 15.32 6.76
CA ALA A 33 -11.70 15.01 8.13
C ALA A 33 -11.22 16.22 8.93
N ALA A 34 -10.45 17.12 8.32
CA ALA A 34 -9.95 18.32 9.00
C ALA A 34 -11.08 19.25 9.48
N ASP A 35 -12.17 19.34 8.71
CA ASP A 35 -13.33 20.20 9.02
C ASP A 35 -14.46 19.49 9.78
N ASP A 36 -14.33 18.18 10.04
CA ASP A 36 -15.38 17.38 10.70
C ASP A 36 -15.19 17.33 12.23
N PRO A 37 -16.10 17.88 13.04
CA PRO A 37 -15.97 17.85 14.51
C PRO A 37 -15.93 16.42 15.10
N ARG A 38 -16.38 15.39 14.37
CA ARG A 38 -16.32 13.98 14.79
C ARG A 38 -14.90 13.43 14.85
N THR A 39 -13.94 14.04 14.14
CA THR A 39 -12.56 13.53 13.99
C THR A 39 -11.56 14.21 14.95
N VAL A 40 -11.99 15.24 15.68
CA VAL A 40 -11.13 16.05 16.56
C VAL A 40 -10.47 15.16 17.64
N ASN A 41 -9.13 15.18 17.70
CA ASN A 41 -8.33 14.35 18.60
C ASN A 41 -8.56 12.84 18.43
N ARG A 42 -8.88 12.40 17.21
CA ARG A 42 -9.08 10.99 16.84
C ARG A 42 -8.13 10.57 15.72
N VAL A 43 -7.86 9.27 15.64
CA VAL A 43 -7.20 8.66 14.49
C VAL A 43 -8.28 8.34 13.46
N VAL A 44 -8.09 8.80 12.22
CA VAL A 44 -8.96 8.44 11.09
C VAL A 44 -8.19 7.49 10.19
N ILE A 45 -8.80 6.34 9.88
CA ILE A 45 -8.20 5.24 9.13
C ILE A 45 -8.84 5.20 7.75
N TYR A 46 -8.03 5.09 6.71
CA TYR A 46 -8.50 5.00 5.32
C TYR A 46 -8.39 3.55 4.89
N ARG A 47 -9.43 2.76 5.18
CA ARG A 47 -9.49 1.31 4.89
C ARG A 47 -10.81 0.98 4.17
N PRO A 48 -11.04 1.53 2.96
CA PRO A 48 -12.21 1.14 2.18
C PRO A 48 -12.11 -0.32 1.75
N HIS A 49 -13.22 -1.05 1.87
CA HIS A 49 -13.28 -2.50 1.62
C HIS A 49 -12.76 -2.90 0.23
N ASN A 50 -13.09 -2.12 -0.82
CA ASN A 50 -12.72 -2.46 -2.20
C ASN A 50 -11.28 -2.07 -2.57
N ASN A 51 -10.49 -1.63 -1.58
CA ASN A 51 -9.08 -1.24 -1.75
C ASN A 51 -8.14 -2.14 -0.96
N ILE A 52 -8.67 -3.19 -0.33
CA ILE A 52 -7.90 -4.21 0.37
C ILE A 52 -7.51 -5.29 -0.63
N ILE A 53 -6.21 -5.40 -0.94
CA ILE A 53 -5.70 -6.34 -1.94
C ILE A 53 -4.34 -6.92 -1.53
N SER A 54 -4.09 -8.18 -1.86
CA SER A 54 -2.77 -8.82 -1.73
C SER A 54 -1.93 -8.64 -2.99
N GLN A 55 -0.62 -8.80 -2.86
CA GLN A 55 0.28 -8.77 -4.02
C GLN A 55 -0.08 -9.85 -5.07
N LEU A 56 -0.56 -11.01 -4.62
CA LEU A 56 -0.99 -12.09 -5.51
C LEU A 56 -2.22 -11.72 -6.35
N GLU A 57 -3.22 -11.10 -5.70
CA GLU A 57 -4.43 -10.61 -6.36
C GLU A 57 -4.09 -9.48 -7.36
N LEU A 58 -3.09 -8.65 -7.04
CA LEU A 58 -2.63 -7.56 -7.92
C LEU A 58 -1.84 -8.03 -9.15
N ILE A 59 -1.13 -9.18 -9.09
CA ILE A 59 -0.05 -9.53 -10.07
C ILE A 59 -0.36 -10.66 -11.09
N SER A 60 -1.45 -11.43 -11.01
CA SER A 60 -1.63 -12.60 -11.92
C SER A 60 -1.87 -12.25 -13.42
N PRO A 61 -1.29 -12.96 -14.44
CA PRO A 61 -0.04 -13.71 -14.57
C PRO A 61 0.98 -13.02 -15.52
N CYS A 62 0.99 -11.68 -15.64
CA CYS A 62 1.74 -11.01 -16.72
C CYS A 62 3.12 -10.45 -16.35
N VAL A 63 3.50 -10.31 -15.07
CA VAL A 63 4.81 -9.71 -14.74
C VAL A 63 5.40 -10.30 -13.46
N TYR A 64 6.42 -11.15 -13.63
CA TYR A 64 7.26 -11.59 -12.51
C TYR A 64 8.20 -10.45 -12.09
N THR A 65 7.73 -9.54 -11.24
CA THR A 65 8.61 -8.57 -10.59
C THR A 65 9.26 -9.24 -9.38
N ILE A 66 10.48 -9.69 -9.59
CA ILE A 66 11.30 -10.33 -8.57
C ILE A 66 11.74 -9.29 -7.54
N PHE A 67 11.27 -9.43 -6.29
CA PHE A 67 11.88 -8.74 -5.15
C PHE A 67 13.06 -9.55 -4.64
N GLN A 68 14.25 -8.99 -4.79
CA GLN A 68 15.47 -9.61 -4.27
C GLN A 68 15.57 -9.33 -2.77
N PHE A 69 15.67 -10.39 -1.96
CA PHE A 69 16.05 -10.27 -0.56
C PHE A 69 17.49 -9.73 -0.50
N TYR A 70 17.66 -8.52 0.02
CA TYR A 70 18.98 -7.93 0.20
C TYR A 70 19.45 -8.16 1.63
N ALA A 71 20.72 -8.55 1.76
CA ALA A 71 21.51 -8.43 2.98
C ALA A 71 21.45 -6.97 3.50
N ALA A 72 21.87 -6.74 4.75
CA ALA A 72 21.85 -5.43 5.41
C ALA A 72 22.33 -4.29 4.49
N LEU A 73 21.37 -3.56 3.92
CA LEU A 73 21.66 -2.41 3.06
C LEU A 73 22.14 -1.24 3.93
N PRO A 74 23.07 -0.41 3.44
CA PRO A 74 23.43 0.80 4.14
C PRO A 74 22.24 1.76 4.20
N HIS A 75 22.21 2.61 5.21
CA HIS A 75 21.28 3.71 5.28
C HIS A 75 21.56 4.73 4.14
N PRO A 76 20.53 5.27 3.45
CA PRO A 76 19.09 5.02 3.64
C PRO A 76 18.47 3.89 2.81
N ALA A 77 19.27 3.14 2.03
CA ALA A 77 18.77 2.11 1.12
C ALA A 77 18.05 0.93 1.82
N ASN A 78 18.26 0.74 3.13
CA ASN A 78 17.50 -0.23 3.93
C ASN A 78 16.05 0.20 4.26
N ILE A 79 15.73 1.50 4.21
CA ILE A 79 14.41 2.02 4.61
C ILE A 79 13.29 1.55 3.67
N PRO A 80 13.39 1.68 2.32
CA PRO A 80 12.35 1.17 1.42
C PRO A 80 12.07 -0.32 1.61
N VAL A 81 13.11 -1.13 1.81
CA VAL A 81 12.97 -2.58 2.02
C VAL A 81 12.26 -2.89 3.34
N ALA A 82 12.56 -2.15 4.41
CA ALA A 82 11.87 -2.29 5.69
C ALA A 82 10.39 -1.89 5.59
N ILE A 83 10.05 -0.84 4.83
CA ILE A 83 8.67 -0.42 4.57
C ILE A 83 7.93 -1.51 3.78
N LEU A 84 8.51 -2.03 2.70
CA LEU A 84 7.92 -3.11 1.91
C LEU A 84 7.70 -4.38 2.75
N HIS A 85 8.63 -4.70 3.66
CA HIS A 85 8.45 -5.80 4.61
C HIS A 85 7.27 -5.54 5.56
N SER A 86 7.17 -4.35 6.14
CA SER A 86 6.04 -4.00 7.02
C SER A 86 4.69 -4.11 6.29
N LEU A 87 4.61 -3.54 5.08
CA LEU A 87 3.37 -3.53 4.30
C LEU A 87 2.98 -4.90 3.76
N PHE A 88 3.90 -5.60 3.09
CA PHE A 88 3.55 -6.79 2.29
C PHE A 88 3.97 -8.11 2.94
N ILE A 89 4.86 -8.12 3.94
CA ILE A 89 5.25 -9.37 4.65
C ILE A 89 4.55 -9.49 5.99
N LYS A 90 4.52 -8.41 6.78
CA LYS A 90 3.81 -8.39 8.05
C LYS A 90 2.33 -8.04 7.91
N GLY A 91 1.96 -7.34 6.84
CA GLY A 91 0.59 -6.88 6.66
C GLY A 91 0.19 -5.81 7.68
N ASP A 92 1.12 -4.96 8.14
CA ASP A 92 0.89 -4.05 9.28
C ASP A 92 -0.30 -3.07 9.06
N THR A 93 -0.70 -2.84 7.80
CA THR A 93 -1.90 -2.03 7.47
C THR A 93 -3.22 -2.75 7.71
N MET A 94 -3.21 -4.08 7.85
CA MET A 94 -4.36 -4.97 7.98
C MET A 94 -4.27 -5.93 9.17
N SER A 95 -3.15 -5.96 9.90
CA SER A 95 -2.88 -6.88 11.01
C SER A 95 -3.66 -6.57 12.29
N TYR A 96 -4.64 -5.67 12.24
CA TYR A 96 -5.46 -5.25 13.37
C TYR A 96 -6.90 -5.02 12.92
N GLU A 97 -7.84 -5.37 13.80
CA GLU A 97 -9.27 -5.12 13.62
C GLU A 97 -9.62 -3.69 14.01
N LEU A 98 -10.58 -3.11 13.31
CA LEU A 98 -11.16 -1.83 13.71
C LEU A 98 -12.19 -2.07 14.81
N ASP A 99 -12.11 -1.31 15.88
CA ASP A 99 -13.12 -1.31 16.94
C ASP A 99 -14.29 -0.36 16.60
N LYS A 100 -15.30 -0.35 17.48
CA LYS A 100 -16.50 0.49 17.31
C LYS A 100 -16.24 1.99 17.42
N ASP A 101 -15.11 2.36 18.01
CA ASP A 101 -14.71 3.74 18.27
C ASP A 101 -13.73 4.24 17.19
N ASP A 102 -13.09 3.35 16.43
CA ASP A 102 -12.27 3.67 15.27
C ASP A 102 -13.07 4.38 14.16
N LEU A 103 -12.43 5.38 13.56
CA LEU A 103 -13.03 6.20 12.52
C LEU A 103 -12.52 5.77 11.14
N GLU A 104 -13.31 4.98 10.42
CA GLU A 104 -13.02 4.64 9.03
C GLU A 104 -13.63 5.68 8.08
N ALA A 105 -12.83 6.25 7.18
CA ALA A 105 -13.24 7.40 6.37
C ALA A 105 -14.36 7.08 5.38
N SER A 106 -14.38 5.91 4.76
CA SER A 106 -15.46 5.51 3.84
C SER A 106 -16.80 5.30 4.56
N VAL A 107 -16.78 4.92 5.84
CA VAL A 107 -17.97 4.86 6.71
C VAL A 107 -18.41 6.25 7.16
N LEU A 108 -17.47 7.14 7.49
CA LEU A 108 -17.76 8.51 7.94
C LEU A 108 -18.37 9.40 6.85
N TYR A 109 -18.00 9.16 5.59
CA TYR A 109 -18.40 9.95 4.43
C TYR A 109 -18.99 9.05 3.31
N PRO A 110 -20.16 8.42 3.54
CA PRO A 110 -20.72 7.44 2.61
C PRO A 110 -21.12 8.04 1.24
N ASP A 111 -21.34 9.36 1.18
CA ASP A 111 -21.68 10.07 -0.06
C ASP A 111 -20.48 10.27 -0.98
N PHE A 112 -19.26 10.12 -0.46
CA PHE A 112 -18.04 10.21 -1.28
C PHE A 112 -17.68 8.84 -1.83
N LYS A 113 -17.62 8.75 -3.16
CA LYS A 113 -17.20 7.55 -3.86
C LYS A 113 -15.70 7.61 -4.07
N TYR A 114 -14.96 6.82 -3.31
CA TYR A 114 -13.54 6.60 -3.52
C TYR A 114 -13.29 5.75 -4.78
N THR A 115 -12.08 5.86 -5.31
CA THR A 115 -11.56 5.08 -6.43
C THR A 115 -11.16 3.70 -5.94
N THR A 116 -11.76 2.65 -6.50
CA THR A 116 -11.42 1.27 -6.15
C THR A 116 -10.07 0.86 -6.73
N VAL A 117 -9.48 -0.24 -6.25
CA VAL A 117 -8.24 -0.77 -6.84
C VAL A 117 -8.43 -1.11 -8.33
N ASP A 118 -9.58 -1.66 -8.73
CA ASP A 118 -9.85 -1.95 -10.15
C ASP A 118 -9.86 -0.67 -11.00
N GLN A 119 -10.49 0.41 -10.52
CA GLN A 119 -10.50 1.70 -11.21
C GLN A 119 -9.11 2.33 -11.25
N LEU A 120 -8.32 2.17 -10.18
CA LEU A 120 -6.93 2.61 -10.16
C LEU A 120 -6.10 1.85 -11.22
N LEU A 121 -6.30 0.54 -11.36
CA LEU A 121 -5.64 -0.24 -12.42
C LEU A 121 -6.04 0.23 -13.82
N ASP A 122 -7.31 0.58 -14.04
CA ASP A 122 -7.77 1.18 -15.31
C ASP A 122 -7.08 2.52 -15.58
N ILE A 123 -6.92 3.37 -14.56
CA ILE A 123 -6.16 4.64 -14.69
C ILE A 123 -4.71 4.36 -15.10
N LEU A 124 -4.04 3.39 -14.45
CA LEU A 124 -2.67 3.01 -14.78
C LEU A 124 -2.52 2.47 -16.21
N LEU A 125 -3.54 1.81 -16.75
CA LEU A 125 -3.53 1.29 -18.12
C LEU A 125 -3.78 2.37 -19.19
N ILE A 126 -4.64 3.34 -18.88
CA ILE A 126 -5.07 4.36 -19.86
C ILE A 126 -4.16 5.59 -19.83
N ASN A 127 -3.82 6.09 -18.64
CA ASN A 127 -3.05 7.31 -18.46
C ASN A 127 -2.25 7.27 -17.13
N PRO A 128 -1.16 6.48 -17.08
CA PRO A 128 -0.43 6.28 -15.84
C PRO A 128 0.20 7.59 -15.33
N PRO A 129 0.06 7.89 -14.02
CA PRO A 129 0.79 8.99 -13.41
C PRO A 129 2.30 8.69 -13.43
N SER A 130 3.10 9.74 -13.35
CA SER A 130 4.56 9.60 -13.29
C SER A 130 4.98 8.89 -11.99
N PRO A 131 5.87 7.89 -12.04
CA PRO A 131 6.39 7.25 -10.83
C PRO A 131 7.04 8.26 -9.89
N ALA A 132 6.79 8.10 -8.59
CA ALA A 132 7.38 8.92 -7.54
C ALA A 132 8.26 8.08 -6.60
N SER A 133 9.21 8.73 -5.93
CA SER A 133 10.04 8.11 -4.90
C SER A 133 10.09 9.00 -3.66
N ALA A 134 9.85 8.41 -2.50
CA ALA A 134 9.95 9.12 -1.23
C ALA A 134 11.41 9.45 -0.90
N ALA A 135 11.64 10.64 -0.33
CA ALA A 135 12.96 11.02 0.15
C ALA A 135 13.26 10.32 1.48
N PHE A 136 14.42 9.67 1.56
CA PHE A 136 14.97 9.10 2.78
C PHE A 136 16.33 9.78 3.04
N GLY A 137 16.47 10.39 4.21
CA GLY A 137 17.64 11.18 4.60
C GLY A 137 18.89 10.36 4.86
#